data_AF-A0A5B2XD66-F1
#
_entry.id   AF-A0A5B2XD66-F1
#
_cell.length_a   1.000
_cell.length_b   1.000
_cell.length_c   1.000
_cell.angle_alpha   90.00
_cell.angle_beta   90.00
_cell.angle_gamma   90.00
#
_symmetry.space_group_name_H-M   'P 1'
#
loop_
_entity.id
_entity.type
_entity.pdbx_description
1 polymer ?
#
loop_
_entity_poly.entity_id
_entity_poly.type
_entity_poly.pdbx_seq_one_letter_code
_entity_poly.pdbx_strand_id
1 'polypeptide(L)'
;MAQTDASIPGWNLALRLVLELAALAALCWGGWQLGSWPLGIALPVVAAVAWGTFAVPGDPSRNGKAPVPVPGAVRLLVELLVLGGGCVLAWLGGAPVVAAILIALNVVHLVFSTGRLRWLLRTTPRSDEPHV
;
A
#
# COMPACT_ATOMS: atom_id res chain seq x y z
N MET A 1 -21.73 -0.09 -14.61
CA MET A 1 -22.34 -0.36 -13.28
C MET A 1 -21.35 -0.88 -12.22
N ALA A 2 -20.07 -1.13 -12.52
CA ALA A 2 -19.11 -1.68 -11.55
C ALA A 2 -18.46 -0.66 -10.58
N GLN A 3 -18.68 0.65 -10.75
CA GLN A 3 -17.89 1.67 -10.06
C GLN A 3 -18.41 2.06 -8.67
N THR A 4 -19.70 1.86 -8.38
CA THR A 4 -20.30 2.18 -7.07
C THR A 4 -19.72 1.34 -5.94
N ASP A 5 -19.39 0.07 -6.22
CA ASP A 5 -18.96 -0.89 -5.20
C ASP A 5 -17.48 -0.75 -4.83
N ALA A 6 -16.67 -0.10 -5.68
CA ALA A 6 -15.22 0.04 -5.47
C ALA A 6 -14.84 1.32 -4.71
N SER A 7 -15.81 2.15 -4.34
CA SER A 7 -15.59 3.41 -3.61
C SER A 7 -15.06 3.15 -2.19
N ILE A 8 -14.06 3.94 -1.78
CA ILE A 8 -13.56 3.94 -0.40
C ILE A 8 -14.11 5.20 0.29
N PRO A 9 -14.63 5.10 1.53
CA PRO A 9 -14.99 6.27 2.33
C PRO A 9 -13.79 7.21 2.55
N GLY A 10 -14.00 8.53 2.49
CA GLY A 10 -12.92 9.52 2.63
C GLY A 10 -12.11 9.40 3.93
N TRP A 11 -12.76 9.05 5.05
CA TRP A 11 -12.06 8.81 6.32
C TRP A 11 -11.11 7.60 6.25
N ASN A 12 -11.46 6.58 5.45
CA ASN A 12 -10.63 5.38 5.28
C ASN A 12 -9.44 5.67 4.36
N LEU A 13 -9.57 6.63 3.43
CA LEU A 13 -8.42 7.18 2.69
C LEU A 13 -7.48 7.96 3.63
N ALA A 14 -8.02 8.75 4.56
CA ALA A 14 -7.21 9.44 5.56
C ALA A 14 -6.47 8.45 6.48
N LEU A 15 -7.17 7.40 6.95
CA LEU A 15 -6.55 6.30 7.70
C LEU A 15 -5.43 5.64 6.89
N ARG A 16 -5.69 5.33 5.62
CA ARG A 16 -4.69 4.76 4.71
C ARG A 16 -3.47 5.66 4.58
N LEU A 17 -3.64 6.97 4.42
CA LEU A 17 -2.51 7.90 4.35
C LEU A 17 -1.66 7.86 5.63
N VAL A 18 -2.29 7.86 6.80
CA VAL A 18 -1.59 7.74 8.09
C VAL A 18 -0.84 6.41 8.18
N LEU A 19 -1.47 5.31 7.76
CA LEU A 19 -0.85 3.99 7.69
C LEU A 19 0.33 3.94 6.72
N GLU A 20 0.23 4.60 5.55
CA GLU A 20 1.33 4.70 4.59
C GLU A 20 2.55 5.41 5.22
N LEU A 21 2.33 6.56 5.87
CA LEU A 21 3.40 7.29 6.55
C LEU A 21 4.01 6.50 7.71
N ALA A 22 3.18 5.86 8.53
CA ALA A 22 3.63 5.06 9.66
C ALA A 22 4.38 3.80 9.21
N ALA A 23 3.94 3.16 8.12
CA ALA A 23 4.64 2.03 7.53
C ALA A 23 6.02 2.44 7.00
N LEU A 24 6.15 3.57 6.30
CA LEU A 24 7.45 4.08 5.86
C LEU A 24 8.37 4.41 7.03
N ALA A 25 7.85 5.01 8.11
CA ALA A 25 8.61 5.27 9.33
C ALA A 25 9.06 3.95 10.00
N ALA A 26 8.19 2.95 10.06
CA ALA A 26 8.53 1.63 10.59
C ALA A 26 9.55 0.88 9.73
N LEU A 27 9.48 1.01 8.40
CA LEU A 27 10.49 0.49 7.49
C LEU A 27 11.85 1.14 7.75
N CYS A 28 11.87 2.45 7.97
CA CYS A 28 13.07 3.18 8.31
C CYS A 28 13.68 2.71 9.64
N TRP A 29 12.85 2.71 10.69
CA TRP A 29 13.25 2.28 12.02
C TRP A 29 13.75 0.83 12.03
N GLY A 30 12.94 -0.12 11.57
CA GLY A 30 13.31 -1.53 11.60
C GLY A 30 14.49 -1.85 10.68
N GLY A 31 14.62 -1.18 9.53
CA GLY A 31 15.79 -1.30 8.65
C GLY A 31 17.09 -0.89 9.32
N TRP A 32 17.06 0.19 10.12
CA TRP A 32 18.20 0.58 10.94
C TRP A 32 18.45 -0.44 12.05
N GLN A 33 17.43 -0.78 12.84
CA GLN A 33 17.58 -1.66 14.01
C GLN A 33 18.09 -3.07 13.68
N LEU A 34 17.67 -3.64 12.54
CA LEU A 34 18.05 -4.99 12.14
C LEU A 34 19.36 -5.06 11.34
N GLY A 35 19.91 -3.92 10.94
CA GLY A 35 21.07 -3.89 10.07
C GLY A 35 21.89 -2.63 10.29
N SER A 36 21.63 -1.61 9.47
CA SER A 36 22.44 -0.40 9.45
C SER A 36 21.63 0.82 9.01
N TRP A 37 22.09 2.02 9.36
CA TRP A 37 21.40 3.25 8.99
C TRP A 37 21.15 3.39 7.47
N PRO A 38 22.02 2.89 6.54
CA PRO A 38 21.70 2.93 5.11
C PRO A 38 20.50 2.05 4.74
N LEU A 39 20.32 0.90 5.41
CA LEU A 39 19.12 0.06 5.20
C LEU A 39 17.85 0.76 5.70
N GLY A 40 17.96 1.51 6.80
CA GLY A 40 16.88 2.39 7.26
C GLY A 40 16.46 3.43 6.22
N ILE A 41 17.35 3.85 5.32
CA ILE A 41 16.98 4.77 4.23
C ILE A 41 16.54 4.00 2.98
N ALA A 42 17.26 2.94 2.60
CA ALA A 42 17.02 2.21 1.36
C ALA A 42 15.63 1.55 1.33
N LEU A 43 15.19 0.94 2.44
CA LEU A 43 13.90 0.25 2.51
C LEU A 43 12.69 1.16 2.27
N PRO A 44 12.50 2.27 3.00
CA PRO A 44 11.37 3.17 2.75
C PRO A 44 11.46 3.85 1.37
N VAL A 45 12.66 4.12 0.85
CA VAL A 45 12.82 4.68 -0.51
C VAL A 45 12.34 3.69 -1.56
N VAL A 46 12.81 2.43 -1.52
CA VAL A 46 12.37 1.38 -2.46
C VAL A 46 10.85 1.17 -2.35
N ALA A 47 10.31 1.15 -1.13
CA ALA A 47 8.88 1.04 -0.88
C ALA A 47 8.09 2.20 -1.50
N ALA A 48 8.52 3.44 -1.28
CA ALA A 48 7.88 4.63 -1.83
C ALA A 48 7.94 4.66 -3.37
N VAL A 49 9.07 4.29 -3.97
CA VAL A 49 9.21 4.20 -5.44
C VAL A 49 8.28 3.11 -5.99
N ALA A 50 8.26 1.91 -5.41
CA ALA A 50 7.38 0.84 -5.84
C ALA A 50 5.90 1.25 -5.73
N TRP A 51 5.51 1.88 -4.61
CA TRP A 51 4.14 2.35 -4.38
C TRP A 51 3.70 3.46 -5.32
N GLY A 52 4.60 4.39 -5.66
CA GLY A 52 4.33 5.50 -6.58
C GLY A 52 4.33 5.09 -8.05
N THR A 53 5.15 4.10 -8.41
CA THR A 53 5.39 3.70 -9.80
C THR A 53 4.38 2.68 -10.30
N PHE A 54 4.14 1.61 -9.53
CA PHE A 54 3.26 0.52 -9.93
C PHE A 54 1.84 0.78 -9.45
N ALA A 55 0.96 1.13 -10.39
CA ALA A 55 -0.43 1.45 -10.09
C ALA A 55 -1.39 0.85 -11.11
N VAL A 56 -2.64 0.69 -10.68
CA VAL A 56 -3.72 0.25 -11.55
C VAL A 56 -4.39 1.49 -12.14
N PRO A 57 -4.55 1.58 -13.47
CA PRO A 57 -5.29 2.68 -14.08
C PRO A 57 -6.71 2.80 -13.51
N GLY A 58 -7.11 4.02 -13.15
CA GLY A 58 -8.45 4.27 -12.60
C GLY A 58 -8.68 3.78 -11.16
N ASP A 59 -7.62 3.46 -10.42
CA ASP A 59 -7.72 3.08 -9.00
C ASP A 59 -8.45 4.16 -8.17
N PRO A 60 -9.59 3.85 -7.53
CA PRO A 60 -10.38 4.81 -6.74
C PRO A 60 -9.65 5.41 -5.54
N SER A 61 -8.57 4.78 -5.08
CA SER A 61 -7.77 5.28 -3.96
C SER A 61 -6.72 6.32 -4.36
N ARG A 62 -6.57 6.62 -5.67
CA ARG A 62 -5.55 7.52 -6.21
C ARG A 62 -6.14 8.39 -7.32
N ASN A 63 -5.37 9.35 -7.82
CA ASN A 63 -5.77 10.22 -8.93
C ASN A 63 -5.80 9.51 -10.31
N GLY A 64 -5.93 8.18 -10.36
CA GLY A 64 -6.04 7.39 -11.59
C GLY A 64 -4.77 7.29 -12.46
N LYS A 65 -3.73 8.08 -12.20
CA LYS A 65 -2.44 8.04 -12.93
C LYS A 65 -1.63 6.80 -12.54
N ALA A 66 -1.15 6.06 -13.53
CA ALA A 66 -0.28 4.90 -13.36
C ALA A 66 0.97 5.03 -14.23
N PRO A 67 2.12 5.48 -13.68
CA PRO A 67 3.37 5.57 -14.44
C PRO A 67 3.75 4.23 -15.08
N VAL A 68 3.62 3.13 -14.32
CA VAL A 68 3.71 1.77 -14.83
C VAL A 68 2.41 1.04 -14.50
N PRO A 69 1.55 0.78 -15.51
CA PRO A 69 0.30 0.07 -15.30
C PRO A 69 0.56 -1.40 -14.97
N VAL A 70 -0.04 -1.89 -13.89
CA VAL A 70 0.11 -3.28 -13.41
C VAL A 70 -1.24 -3.95 -13.14
N PRO A 71 -1.33 -5.29 -13.11
CA PRO A 71 -2.55 -5.98 -12.68
C PRO A 71 -2.87 -5.62 -11.23
N GLY A 72 -4.15 -5.65 -10.86
CA GLY A 72 -4.53 -5.31 -9.49
C GLY A 72 -4.01 -6.29 -8.44
N ALA A 73 -3.73 -7.54 -8.81
CA ALA A 73 -3.03 -8.50 -7.95
C ALA A 73 -1.58 -8.05 -7.63
N VAL A 74 -0.86 -7.50 -8.61
CA VAL A 74 0.50 -6.96 -8.40
C VAL A 74 0.42 -5.72 -7.54
N ARG A 75 -0.56 -4.84 -7.78
CA ARG A 75 -0.79 -3.69 -6.91
C ARG A 75 -1.08 -4.11 -5.47
N LEU A 76 -1.91 -5.12 -5.26
CA LEU A 76 -2.21 -5.64 -3.93
C LEU A 76 -0.95 -6.20 -3.25
N LEU A 77 -0.09 -6.89 -3.99
CA LEU A 77 1.19 -7.37 -3.46
C LEU A 77 2.08 -6.19 -3.02
N VAL A 78 2.20 -5.14 -3.84
CA VAL A 78 2.93 -3.91 -3.43
C VAL A 78 2.32 -3.31 -2.17
N GLU A 79 0.98 -3.29 -2.06
CA GLU A 79 0.30 -2.78 -0.88
C GLU A 79 0.63 -3.57 0.39
N LEU A 80 0.59 -4.90 0.29
CA LEU A 80 0.94 -5.81 1.37
C LEU A 80 2.42 -5.71 1.75
N LEU A 81 3.33 -5.59 0.77
CA LEU A 81 4.76 -5.47 1.04
C LEU A 81 5.11 -4.18 1.77
N VAL A 82 4.48 -3.05 1.42
CA VAL A 82 4.78 -1.78 2.08
C VAL A 82 4.09 -1.69 3.44
N LEU A 83 2.77 -1.88 3.51
CA LEU A 83 2.03 -1.75 4.78
C LEU A 83 2.33 -2.90 5.74
N GLY A 84 2.32 -4.14 5.23
CA GLY A 84 2.68 -5.33 6.00
C GLY A 84 4.17 -5.38 6.33
N GLY A 85 5.05 -4.97 5.41
CA GLY A 85 6.48 -4.85 5.69
C GLY A 85 6.79 -3.86 6.80
N GLY A 86 6.08 -2.72 6.84
CA GLY A 86 6.14 -1.78 7.97
C GLY A 86 5.75 -2.44 9.29
N CYS A 87 4.67 -3.24 9.32
CA CYS A 87 4.27 -3.99 10.52
C CYS A 87 5.34 -5.00 10.97
N VAL A 88 5.89 -5.77 10.03
CA VAL A 88 6.94 -6.77 10.28
C VAL A 88 8.20 -6.11 10.81
N LEU A 89 8.65 -5.01 10.20
CA LEU A 89 9.86 -4.30 10.62
C LEU A 89 9.67 -3.51 11.92
N ALA A 90 8.47 -3.01 12.22
CA ALA A 90 8.17 -2.49 13.56
C ALA A 90 8.33 -3.60 14.62
N TRP A 91 7.80 -4.80 14.37
CA TRP A 91 7.89 -5.92 15.31
C TRP A 91 9.34 -6.36 15.52
N LEU A 92 10.03 -6.68 14.43
CA LEU A 92 11.41 -7.16 14.47
C LEU A 92 12.39 -6.09 14.98
N GLY A 93 12.11 -4.81 14.71
CA GLY A 93 12.86 -3.66 15.22
C GLY A 93 12.60 -3.32 16.69
N GLY A 94 11.87 -4.17 17.43
CA GLY A 94 11.67 -4.03 18.87
C GLY A 94 10.51 -3.12 19.29
N ALA A 95 9.59 -2.78 18.38
CA ALA A 95 8.41 -1.95 18.66
C ALA A 95 7.10 -2.77 18.53
N PRO A 96 6.87 -3.80 19.36
CA PRO A 96 5.74 -4.72 19.21
C PRO A 96 4.37 -4.05 19.41
N VAL A 97 4.28 -3.05 20.30
CA VAL A 97 3.03 -2.29 20.50
C VAL A 97 2.68 -1.49 19.25
N VAL A 98 3.67 -0.84 18.62
CA VAL A 98 3.48 -0.11 17.36
C VAL A 98 3.06 -1.08 16.26
N ALA A 99 3.73 -2.23 16.13
CA ALA A 99 3.37 -3.26 15.17
C ALA A 99 1.92 -3.75 15.36
N ALA A 100 1.50 -4.04 16.59
CA ALA A 100 0.15 -4.48 16.90
C ALA A 100 -0.91 -3.43 16.53
N ILE A 101 -0.65 -2.15 16.84
CA ILE A 101 -1.52 -1.03 16.46
C ILE A 101 -1.62 -0.94 14.93
N LEU A 102 -0.49 -1.00 14.22
CA LEU A 102 -0.48 -0.92 12.76
C LEU A 102 -1.21 -2.11 12.12
N ILE A 103 -1.03 -3.33 12.63
CA ILE A 103 -1.74 -4.52 12.14
C ILE A 103 -3.25 -4.34 12.35
N ALA A 104 -3.68 -3.93 13.55
CA ALA A 104 -5.09 -3.73 13.86
C ALA A 104 -5.73 -2.67 12.94
N LEU A 105 -5.05 -1.53 12.77
CA LEU A 105 -5.53 -0.46 11.89
C LEU A 105 -5.53 -0.85 10.41
N ASN A 106 -4.55 -1.65 9.96
CA ASN A 106 -4.56 -2.23 8.61
C ASN A 106 -5.74 -3.17 8.41
N VAL A 107 -6.06 -4.01 9.40
CA VAL A 107 -7.24 -4.88 9.34
C VAL A 107 -8.52 -4.05 9.22
N VAL A 108 -8.67 -2.99 10.02
CA VAL A 108 -9.78 -2.04 9.89
C VAL A 108 -9.83 -1.47 8.47
N HIS A 109 -8.71 -0.95 7.97
CA HIS A 109 -8.63 -0.42 6.61
C HIS A 109 -9.09 -1.43 5.54
N LEU A 110 -8.66 -2.68 5.63
CA LEU A 110 -9.00 -3.75 4.70
C LEU A 110 -10.49 -4.11 4.74
N VAL A 111 -11.09 -4.20 5.94
CA VAL A 111 -12.53 -4.45 6.12
C VAL A 111 -13.35 -3.37 5.41
N PHE A 112 -12.95 -2.11 5.53
CA PHE A 112 -13.60 -0.98 4.87
C PHE A 112 -13.14 -0.75 3.42
N SER A 113 -12.33 -1.65 2.86
CA SER A 113 -11.84 -1.59 1.48
C SER A 113 -12.22 -2.83 0.65
N THR A 114 -13.12 -3.68 1.15
CA THR A 114 -13.50 -4.96 0.51
C THR A 114 -14.04 -4.81 -0.92
N GLY A 115 -14.73 -3.70 -1.20
CA GLY A 115 -15.21 -3.35 -2.53
C GLY A 115 -14.08 -3.12 -3.52
N ARG A 116 -13.13 -2.24 -3.17
CA ARG A 116 -11.90 -2.00 -3.95
C ARG A 116 -11.05 -3.25 -4.06
N LEU A 117 -10.93 -4.05 -3.01
CA LEU A 117 -10.12 -5.26 -3.03
C LEU A 117 -10.64 -6.27 -4.06
N ARG A 118 -11.96 -6.50 -4.08
CA ARG A 118 -12.61 -7.33 -5.10
C ARG A 118 -12.44 -6.77 -6.50
N TRP A 119 -12.47 -5.45 -6.66
CA TRP A 119 -12.19 -4.78 -7.94
C TRP A 119 -10.75 -5.05 -8.41
N LEU A 120 -9.75 -4.80 -7.55
CA LEU A 120 -8.32 -5.03 -7.86
C LEU A 120 -8.06 -6.48 -8.30
N LEU A 121 -8.64 -7.46 -7.60
CA LEU A 121 -8.46 -8.88 -7.94
C LEU A 121 -9.02 -9.26 -9.32
N ARG A 122 -9.91 -8.43 -9.88
CA ARG A 122 -10.48 -8.62 -11.23
C ARG A 122 -9.76 -7.78 -12.29
N THR A 123 -8.93 -6.82 -11.91
CA THR A 123 -8.27 -5.92 -12.87
C THR A 123 -7.02 -6.55 -13.46
N THR A 124 -7.03 -6.77 -14.77
CA THR A 124 -5.84 -7.04 -15.59
C THR A 124 -5.27 -5.73 -16.16
N PRO A 125 -3.96 -5.66 -16.49
CA PRO A 125 -3.41 -4.53 -17.23
C PRO A 125 -4.13 -4.49 -18.57
N ARG A 126 -4.90 -3.43 -18.82
CA ARG A 126 -5.62 -3.28 -20.08
C ARG A 126 -4.63 -2.87 -21.18
N SER A 127 -4.50 -3.68 -22.23
CA SER A 127 -3.80 -3.35 -23.50
C SER A 127 -4.68 -2.60 -24.50
N ASP A 128 -5.98 -2.47 -24.22
CA ASP A 128 -6.97 -2.13 -25.23
C ASP A 128 -7.52 -0.71 -25.00
N GLU A 129 -6.74 0.28 -25.41
CA GLU A 129 -7.26 1.53 -25.98
C GLU A 129 -6.18 2.13 -26.90
N PRO A 130 -6.49 2.35 -28.19
CA PRO A 130 -5.54 3.00 -29.09
C PRO A 130 -5.24 4.41 -28.56
N HIS A 131 -3.96 4.74 -28.47
CA HIS A 131 -3.50 6.11 -28.30
C HIS A 131 -3.91 6.88 -29.56
N VAL A 132 -5.06 7.56 -29.50
CA VAL A 132 -5.46 8.58 -30.49
C VAL A 132 -5.02 9.94 -29.97
#